data_AF-A0A3Q0F6L9-F1
#
_entry.id   AF-A0A3Q0F6L9-F1
#
_cell.length_a   1.000
_cell.length_b   1.000
_cell.length_c   1.000
_cell.angle_alpha   90.00
_cell.angle_beta   90.00
_cell.angle_gamma   90.00
#
_symmetry.space_group_name_H-M   'P 1'
#
loop_
_entity.id
_entity.type
_entity.pdbx_description
1 polymer ?
#
loop_
_entity_poly.entity_id
_entity_poly.type
_entity_poly.pdbx_seq_one_letter_code
_entity_poly.pdbx_strand_id
1 'polypeptide(L)'
;MADSSTPPPSQSKEQSQPSTQPKCRHATRLKDLTISRSADKRLPIQFDMSTGKVFGDNRARFTSFVALLGRSKASILIDDWDHVPEQVKNQIWETIMLTYDVPNTILLRTKWISYVGQR
;
A
#
# COMPACT_ATOMS: atom_id res chain seq x y z
N MET A 1 52.35 30.35 38.56
CA MET A 1 52.23 31.61 37.80
C MET A 1 52.18 31.26 36.32
N ALA A 2 51.34 32.00 35.56
CA ALA A 2 50.94 31.85 34.15
C ALA A 2 52.13 31.64 33.16
N ASP A 3 51.98 31.24 31.89
CA ASP A 3 50.93 31.58 30.91
C ASP A 3 51.04 30.69 29.64
N SER A 4 50.00 30.72 28.81
CA SER A 4 49.82 29.94 27.56
C SER A 4 50.46 30.61 26.32
N SER A 5 50.87 29.80 25.32
CA SER A 5 50.73 30.14 23.88
C SER A 5 51.00 28.96 22.93
N THR A 6 49.96 28.61 22.16
CA THR A 6 49.89 27.82 20.88
C THR A 6 50.30 28.75 19.69
N PRO A 7 50.32 28.44 18.35
CA PRO A 7 50.02 27.26 17.47
C PRO A 7 51.08 26.99 16.32
N PRO A 8 50.84 26.33 15.15
CA PRO A 8 49.90 25.25 14.70
C PRO A 8 50.63 24.15 13.81
N PRO A 9 50.01 23.49 12.79
CA PRO A 9 49.36 22.18 12.85
C PRO A 9 49.98 21.12 11.89
N SER A 10 49.72 19.82 12.08
CA SER A 10 49.90 18.85 10.98
C SER A 10 48.78 17.81 10.91
N GLN A 11 47.88 18.11 9.99
CA GLN A 11 46.87 17.31 9.31
C GLN A 11 46.87 15.80 9.62
N SER A 12 45.96 15.37 10.49
CA SER A 12 45.39 14.03 10.39
C SER A 12 44.18 14.12 9.46
N LYS A 13 44.34 13.63 8.23
CA LYS A 13 43.22 13.45 7.29
C LYS A 13 42.20 12.52 7.95
N GLU A 14 41.12 13.08 8.47
CA GLU A 14 39.89 12.34 8.69
C GLU A 14 39.39 11.86 7.34
N GLN A 15 39.65 10.59 7.07
CA GLN A 15 39.05 9.86 5.96
C GLN A 15 37.57 9.66 6.31
N SER A 16 36.76 10.65 5.97
CA SER A 16 35.30 10.59 6.05
C SER A 16 34.81 9.39 5.26
N GLN A 17 34.46 8.32 5.97
CA GLN A 17 33.81 7.17 5.38
C GLN A 17 32.44 7.62 4.85
N PRO A 18 32.06 7.26 3.60
CA PRO A 18 30.73 7.56 3.12
C PRO A 18 29.73 6.71 3.92
N SER A 19 29.04 7.37 4.85
CA SER A 19 27.90 6.81 5.57
C SER A 19 26.86 6.34 4.55
N THR A 20 26.79 5.01 4.37
CA THR A 20 25.79 4.35 3.54
C THR A 20 24.49 4.32 4.33
N GLN A 21 23.85 5.48 4.49
CA GLN A 21 22.50 5.48 5.05
C GLN A 21 21.55 4.80 4.05
N PRO A 22 20.83 3.74 4.46
CA PRO A 22 19.86 3.11 3.59
C PRO A 22 18.80 4.15 3.21
N LYS A 23 18.51 4.25 1.92
CA LYS A 23 17.46 5.12 1.39
C LYS A 23 16.11 4.70 1.99
N CYS A 24 15.72 5.30 3.09
CA CYS A 24 14.42 5.05 3.71
C CYS A 24 13.30 5.37 2.69
N ARG A 25 12.38 4.42 2.52
CA ARG A 25 11.19 4.64 1.68
C ARG A 25 10.24 5.57 2.43
N HIS A 26 9.81 6.64 1.79
CA HIS A 26 8.83 7.56 2.36
C HIS A 26 7.42 6.95 2.33
N ALA A 27 6.58 7.38 3.28
CA ALA A 27 5.17 7.02 3.32
C ALA A 27 4.47 7.48 2.02
N THR A 28 3.90 6.55 1.27
CA THR A 28 3.10 6.85 0.07
C THR A 28 1.63 6.96 0.48
N ARG A 29 1.00 8.11 0.21
CA ARG A 29 -0.43 8.35 0.49
C ARG A 29 -1.22 8.31 -0.81
N LEU A 30 -2.19 7.42 -0.92
CA LEU A 30 -3.12 7.34 -2.05
C LEU A 30 -4.28 8.32 -1.83
N LYS A 31 -4.04 9.62 -2.10
CA LYS A 31 -5.01 10.70 -1.80
C LYS A 31 -6.16 10.80 -2.81
N ASP A 32 -5.98 10.28 -4.02
CA ASP A 32 -6.89 10.49 -5.17
C ASP A 32 -8.18 9.67 -5.14
N LEU A 33 -8.39 8.77 -4.18
CA LEU A 33 -9.59 7.92 -4.16
C LEU A 33 -10.74 8.50 -3.33
N THR A 34 -10.53 9.63 -2.65
CA THR A 34 -11.56 10.28 -1.82
C THR A 34 -12.43 11.26 -2.61
N ILE A 35 -12.01 11.67 -3.82
CA ILE A 35 -12.65 12.73 -4.59
C ILE A 35 -13.31 12.09 -5.82
N SER A 36 -14.64 12.22 -5.93
CA SER A 36 -15.51 11.73 -7.03
C SER A 36 -16.13 10.33 -6.88
N ARG A 37 -16.89 10.10 -5.79
CA ARG A 37 -17.90 9.03 -5.67
C ARG A 37 -19.19 9.36 -6.46
N SER A 38 -19.10 9.62 -7.75
CA SER A 38 -20.27 9.57 -8.64
C SER A 38 -20.27 8.21 -9.33
N ALA A 39 -21.40 7.49 -9.32
CA ALA A 39 -21.54 6.16 -9.90
C ALA A 39 -21.04 6.05 -11.36
N ASP A 40 -20.96 7.19 -12.06
CA ASP A 40 -20.60 7.30 -13.48
C ASP A 40 -19.09 7.36 -13.76
N LYS A 41 -18.21 7.42 -12.74
CA LYS A 41 -16.76 7.56 -12.92
C LYS A 41 -15.95 6.44 -12.26
N ARG A 42 -16.32 5.18 -12.52
CA ARG A 42 -15.51 4.03 -12.09
C ARG A 42 -14.18 4.01 -12.83
N LEU A 43 -13.10 3.68 -12.13
CA LEU A 43 -11.78 3.56 -12.75
C LEU A 43 -11.72 2.29 -13.61
N PRO A 44 -11.37 2.39 -14.91
CA PRO A 44 -11.27 1.22 -15.76
C PRO A 44 -10.10 0.35 -15.30
N ILE A 45 -10.35 -0.95 -15.22
CA ILE A 45 -9.36 -1.94 -14.82
C ILE A 45 -9.55 -3.21 -15.64
N GLN A 46 -8.44 -3.80 -16.06
CA GLN A 46 -8.46 -4.99 -16.90
C GLN A 46 -8.15 -6.22 -16.06
N PHE A 47 -9.01 -7.23 -16.17
CA PHE A 47 -8.83 -8.52 -15.53
C PHE A 47 -8.66 -9.60 -16.59
N ASP A 48 -7.68 -10.46 -16.39
CA ASP A 48 -7.63 -11.74 -17.06
C ASP A 48 -8.70 -12.61 -16.41
N MET A 49 -9.80 -12.87 -17.12
CA MET A 49 -10.93 -13.62 -16.60
C MET A 49 -10.60 -15.10 -16.35
N SER A 50 -9.54 -15.63 -16.98
CA SER A 50 -9.10 -17.01 -16.77
C SER A 50 -8.32 -17.17 -15.46
N THR A 51 -7.42 -16.23 -15.17
CA THR A 51 -6.58 -16.29 -13.97
C THR A 51 -7.13 -15.44 -12.82
N GLY A 52 -8.03 -14.48 -13.09
CA GLY A 52 -8.47 -13.43 -12.17
C GLY A 52 -7.37 -12.41 -11.82
N LYS A 53 -6.30 -12.32 -12.62
CA LYS A 53 -5.18 -11.38 -12.39
C LYS A 53 -5.51 -10.03 -13.01
N VAL A 54 -5.11 -8.95 -12.34
CA VAL A 54 -5.22 -7.60 -12.88
C VAL A 54 -3.99 -7.29 -13.74
N PHE A 55 -4.22 -6.65 -14.89
CA PHE A 55 -3.17 -6.16 -15.75
C PHE A 55 -3.44 -4.70 -16.19
N GLY A 56 -2.43 -4.08 -16.82
CA GLY A 56 -2.46 -2.68 -17.22
C GLY A 56 -1.97 -1.70 -16.14
N ASP A 57 -2.09 -0.41 -16.44
CA ASP A 57 -1.45 0.67 -15.69
C ASP A 57 -2.04 0.88 -14.28
N ASN A 58 -3.32 0.56 -14.12
CA ASN A 58 -4.02 0.69 -12.83
C ASN A 58 -3.77 -0.48 -11.87
N ARG A 59 -3.01 -1.51 -12.27
CA ARG A 59 -2.76 -2.70 -11.44
C ARG A 59 -2.23 -2.38 -10.05
N ALA A 60 -1.17 -1.57 -9.98
CA ALA A 60 -0.52 -1.25 -8.71
C ALA A 60 -1.42 -0.41 -7.80
N ARG A 61 -2.21 0.50 -8.37
CA ARG A 61 -3.18 1.31 -7.63
C ARG A 61 -4.30 0.44 -7.06
N PHE A 62 -4.85 -0.45 -7.89
CA PHE A 62 -5.88 -1.39 -7.46
C PHE A 62 -5.40 -2.32 -6.35
N THR A 63 -4.24 -2.97 -6.51
CA THR A 63 -3.71 -3.87 -5.47
C THR A 63 -3.44 -3.14 -4.16
N SER A 64 -2.97 -1.90 -4.24
CA SER A 64 -2.73 -1.05 -3.06
C SER A 64 -4.03 -0.63 -2.38
N PHE A 65 -5.07 -0.34 -3.18
CA PHE A 65 -6.40 0.00 -2.67
C PHE A 65 -7.06 -1.19 -1.97
N VAL A 66 -7.05 -2.38 -2.58
CA VAL A 66 -7.58 -3.60 -1.97
C VAL A 66 -6.89 -3.89 -0.64
N ALA A 67 -5.55 -3.79 -0.59
CA ALA A 67 -4.78 -3.94 0.64
C ALA A 67 -5.08 -2.85 1.70
N LEU A 68 -5.44 -1.64 1.27
CA LEU A 68 -5.89 -0.57 2.18
C LEU A 68 -7.27 -0.91 2.77
N LEU A 69 -8.19 -1.44 1.96
CA LEU A 69 -9.51 -1.85 2.44
C LEU A 69 -9.41 -2.97 3.47
N GLY A 70 -8.56 -3.96 3.24
CA GLY A 70 -8.25 -4.99 4.23
C GLY A 70 -7.88 -4.43 5.58
N ARG A 71 -6.80 -3.64 5.62
CA ARG A 71 -6.27 -3.08 6.87
C ARG A 71 -7.17 -2.06 7.54
N SER A 72 -8.06 -1.39 6.78
CA SER A 72 -8.97 -0.37 7.33
C SER A 72 -10.31 -0.93 7.80
N LYS A 73 -10.73 -2.09 7.28
CA LYS A 73 -12.03 -2.69 7.57
C LYS A 73 -11.93 -3.96 8.40
N ALA A 74 -10.84 -4.72 8.28
CA ALA A 74 -10.58 -5.84 9.16
C ALA A 74 -10.28 -5.33 10.57
N SER A 75 -10.90 -5.97 11.57
CA SER A 75 -10.62 -5.66 12.96
C SER A 75 -9.22 -6.16 13.32
N ILE A 76 -8.42 -5.32 13.98
CA ILE A 76 -7.10 -5.70 14.52
C ILE A 76 -7.18 -6.79 15.60
N LEU A 77 -8.38 -7.09 16.10
CA LEU A 77 -8.63 -8.12 17.13
C LEU A 77 -8.78 -9.53 16.54
N ILE A 78 -8.90 -9.65 15.21
CA ILE A 78 -9.10 -10.92 14.53
C ILE A 78 -7.79 -11.26 13.84
N ASP A 79 -7.10 -12.28 14.36
CA ASP A 79 -5.78 -12.68 13.84
C ASP A 79 -5.90 -13.43 12.49
N ASP A 80 -6.97 -14.22 12.31
CA ASP A 80 -7.17 -14.98 11.07
C ASP A 80 -8.24 -14.36 10.18
N TRP A 81 -7.92 -14.26 8.89
CA TRP A 81 -8.86 -13.79 7.87
C TRP A 81 -10.14 -14.62 7.76
N ASP A 82 -10.07 -15.91 8.09
CA ASP A 82 -11.23 -16.80 8.03
C ASP A 82 -12.27 -16.45 9.09
N HIS A 83 -11.85 -15.90 10.24
CA HIS A 83 -12.71 -15.44 11.32
C HIS A 83 -13.30 -14.03 11.06
N VAL A 84 -12.85 -13.32 10.03
CA VAL A 84 -13.42 -12.01 9.66
C VAL A 84 -14.86 -12.20 9.17
N PRO A 85 -15.84 -11.48 9.76
CA PRO A 85 -17.25 -11.61 9.40
C PRO A 85 -17.49 -11.38 7.90
N GLU A 86 -18.40 -12.17 7.32
CA GLU A 86 -18.77 -12.05 5.91
C GLU A 86 -19.30 -10.65 5.56
N GLN A 87 -19.94 -9.97 6.52
CA GLN A 87 -20.36 -8.58 6.41
C GLN A 87 -19.19 -7.65 6.02
N VAL A 88 -18.01 -7.84 6.63
CA VAL A 88 -16.81 -7.03 6.34
C VAL A 88 -16.25 -7.38 4.96
N LYS A 89 -16.21 -8.67 4.61
CA LYS A 89 -15.79 -9.15 3.28
C LYS A 89 -16.69 -8.55 2.19
N ASN A 90 -18.00 -8.52 2.41
CA ASN A 90 -18.97 -7.89 1.52
C ASN A 90 -18.75 -6.39 1.37
N GLN A 91 -18.57 -5.66 2.47
CA GLN A 91 -18.30 -4.22 2.42
C GLN A 91 -17.02 -3.88 1.64
N ILE A 92 -15.97 -4.71 1.80
CA ILE A 92 -14.73 -4.56 1.04
C ILE A 92 -15.02 -4.76 -0.46
N TRP A 93 -15.74 -5.83 -0.81
CA TRP A 93 -16.09 -6.12 -2.21
C TRP A 93 -16.95 -5.02 -2.85
N GLU A 94 -18.00 -4.57 -2.17
CA GLU A 94 -18.86 -3.47 -2.62
C GLU A 94 -18.05 -2.18 -2.83
N THR A 95 -17.14 -1.86 -1.91
CA THR A 95 -16.29 -0.68 -2.04
C THR A 95 -15.37 -0.77 -3.27
N ILE A 96 -14.87 -1.98 -3.58
CA ILE A 96 -14.09 -2.23 -4.80
C ILE A 96 -14.94 -1.99 -6.05
N MET A 97 -16.14 -2.57 -6.12
CA MET A 97 -17.06 -2.43 -7.25
C MET A 97 -17.56 -1.00 -7.47
N LEU A 98 -17.66 -0.21 -6.40
CA LEU A 98 -18.03 1.21 -6.48
C LEU A 98 -16.87 2.08 -7.02
N THR A 99 -15.63 1.65 -6.81
CA THR A 99 -14.43 2.44 -7.16
C THR A 99 -13.90 2.07 -8.54
N TYR A 100 -13.95 0.79 -8.89
CA TYR A 100 -13.38 0.21 -10.10
C TYR A 100 -14.46 -0.48 -10.93
N ASP A 101 -14.27 -0.45 -12.25
CA ASP A 101 -15.14 -1.20 -13.16
C ASP A 101 -14.74 -2.69 -13.16
N VAL A 102 -15.23 -3.41 -12.16
CA VAL A 102 -14.92 -4.84 -11.95
C VAL A 102 -16.12 -5.70 -12.37
N PRO A 103 -15.93 -6.73 -13.22
CA PRO A 103 -16.98 -7.69 -13.52
C PRO A 103 -17.44 -8.41 -12.25
N ASN A 104 -18.75 -8.41 -11.98
CA ASN A 104 -19.32 -9.08 -10.81
C ASN A 104 -19.33 -10.61 -11.00
N THR A 105 -18.19 -11.23 -10.75
CA THR A 105 -18.02 -12.70 -10.84
C THR A 105 -17.59 -13.27 -9.50
N ILE A 106 -18.10 -14.45 -9.17
CA ILE A 106 -17.78 -15.16 -7.93
C ILE A 106 -16.27 -15.44 -7.85
N LEU A 107 -15.66 -15.82 -8.98
CA LEU A 107 -14.21 -16.07 -9.07
C LEU A 107 -13.38 -14.86 -8.66
N LEU A 108 -13.70 -13.66 -9.17
CA LEU A 108 -12.97 -12.44 -8.83
C LEU A 108 -13.20 -12.07 -7.37
N ARG A 109 -14.43 -12.15 -6.87
CA ARG A 109 -14.73 -11.89 -5.47
C ARG A 109 -13.92 -12.80 -4.56
N THR A 110 -14.01 -14.11 -4.73
CA THR A 110 -13.27 -15.08 -3.90
C THR A 110 -11.78 -14.80 -3.95
N LYS A 111 -11.20 -14.63 -5.14
CA LYS A 111 -9.77 -14.37 -5.29
C LYS A 111 -9.32 -13.09 -4.58
N TRP A 112 -10.01 -11.98 -4.80
CA TRP A 112 -9.59 -10.69 -4.26
C TRP A 112 -9.88 -10.55 -2.78
N ILE A 113 -10.95 -11.17 -2.28
CA ILE A 113 -11.21 -11.29 -0.85
C ILE A 113 -10.16 -12.18 -0.17
N SER A 114 -9.74 -13.29 -0.77
CA SER A 114 -8.61 -14.09 -0.24
C SER A 114 -7.30 -13.32 -0.29
N TYR A 115 -7.04 -12.53 -1.34
CA TYR A 115 -5.84 -11.69 -1.44
C TYR A 115 -5.76 -10.65 -0.30
N VAL A 116 -6.91 -10.11 0.13
CA VAL A 116 -6.95 -9.17 1.26
C VAL A 116 -6.42 -9.81 2.54
N GLY A 117 -6.80 -11.06 2.82
CA GLY A 117 -6.35 -11.78 4.01
C GLY A 117 -4.87 -12.17 4.02
N GLN A 118 -4.21 -12.16 2.85
CA GLN A 118 -2.79 -12.50 2.74
C GLN A 118 -1.85 -11.30 3.02
N ARG A 119 -2.39 -10.11 3.29
CA ARG A 119 -1.64 -8.85 3.21
C ARG A 119 -1.59 -8.06 4.49
#